data_AF-A0A7X9I546-F1
#
_entry.id   AF-A0A7X9I546-F1
#
_cell.length_a   1.000
_cell.length_b   1.000
_cell.length_c   1.000
_cell.angle_alpha   90.00
_cell.angle_beta   90.00
_cell.angle_gamma   90.00
#
_symmetry.space_group_name_H-M   'P 1'
#
loop_
_entity.id
_entity.type
_entity.pdbx_description
1 polymer ?
#
loop_
_entity_poly.entity_id
_entity_poly.type
_entity_poly.pdbx_seq_one_letter_code
_entity_poly.pdbx_strand_id
1 'polypeptide(L)' 'MAVIKENVIIPLNRQLFIPKEGKLKVEDIIVEGDEHVRIFEKGDDIIVKNDDCCRSIKVTIRTKD' A
#
# COMPACT_ATOMS: atom_id res chain seq x y z
N MET A 1 -11.67 -10.77 -0.48
CA MET A 1 -10.91 -9.52 -0.27
C MET A 1 -10.84 -9.21 1.22
N ALA A 2 -9.70 -9.48 1.87
CA ALA A 2 -9.49 -9.14 3.28
C ALA A 2 -8.90 -7.72 3.41
N VAL A 3 -9.37 -6.93 4.39
CA VAL A 3 -8.79 -5.62 4.69
C VAL A 3 -7.51 -5.82 5.49
N ILE A 4 -6.38 -5.34 4.96
CA ILE A 4 -5.09 -5.38 5.66
C ILE A 4 -4.97 -4.15 6.55
N LYS A 5 -5.18 -2.96 5.98
CA LYS A 5 -5.18 -1.68 6.70
C LYS A 5 -6.21 -0.74 6.09
N GLU A 6 -6.99 -0.09 6.94
CA GLU A 6 -8.03 0.85 6.53
C GLU A 6 -7.60 2.29 6.81
N ASN A 7 -8.01 3.23 5.96
CA ASN A 7 -7.87 4.67 6.19
C ASN A 7 -6.42 5.13 6.48
N VAL A 8 -5.43 4.52 5.84
CA VAL A 8 -4.02 4.85 6.06
C VAL A 8 -3.68 6.18 5.41
N ILE A 9 -3.08 7.08 6.19
CA ILE A 9 -2.50 8.33 5.68
C ILE A 9 -1.01 8.09 5.44
N ILE A 10 -0.58 8.23 4.19
CA ILE A 10 0.84 8.14 3.82
C ILE A 10 1.32 9.57 3.48
N PRO A 11 2.20 10.16 4.31
CA PRO A 11 2.73 11.49 4.05
C PRO A 11 3.51 11.56 2.74
N LEU A 12 3.65 12.78 2.20
CA LEU A 12 4.44 13.05 1.01
C LEU A 12 5.84 12.42 1.11
N ASN A 13 6.28 11.74 0.05
CA ASN A 13 7.58 11.04 -0.03
C ASN A 13 7.82 9.97 1.05
N ARG A 14 6.78 9.53 1.76
CA ARG A 14 6.86 8.42 2.71
C ARG A 14 6.28 7.14 2.12
N GLN A 15 6.62 6.04 2.77
CA GLN A 15 6.18 4.71 2.39
C GLN A 15 5.68 3.96 3.60
N LEU A 16 4.66 3.14 3.37
CA LEU A 16 4.13 2.19 4.31
C LEU A 16 4.72 0.82 4.01
N PHE A 17 5.17 0.13 5.06
CA PHE A 17 5.64 -1.25 4.99
C PHE A 17 4.51 -2.17 5.43
N ILE A 18 4.23 -3.18 4.62
CA ILE A 18 3.27 -4.23 4.91
C ILE A 18 4.07 -5.54 4.93
N PRO A 19 4.26 -6.16 6.10
CA PRO A 19 4.93 -7.44 6.17
C PRO A 19 4.13 -8.48 5.37
N LYS A 20 4.83 -9.28 4.58
CA LYS A 20 4.23 -10.40 3.86
C LYS A 20 3.91 -11.50 4.87
N GLU A 21 2.64 -11.60 5.26
CA GLU A 21 2.19 -12.77 6.00
C GLU A 21 2.05 -13.95 5.02
N GLY A 22 2.99 -14.90 5.10
CA GLY A 22 2.96 -16.12 4.30
C GLY A 22 3.36 -15.92 2.84
N LYS A 23 2.41 -16.16 1.91
CA LYS A 23 2.63 -16.13 0.44
C LYS A 23 2.10 -14.86 -0.23
N LEU A 24 1.78 -13.83 0.54
CA LEU A 24 1.23 -12.58 0.01
C LEU A 24 2.21 -11.93 -0.97
N LYS A 25 1.76 -11.67 -2.20
CA LYS A 25 2.54 -10.96 -3.21
C LYS A 25 1.93 -9.61 -3.54
N VAL A 26 2.72 -8.76 -4.18
CA VAL A 26 2.24 -7.45 -4.66
C VAL A 26 1.05 -7.56 -5.61
N GLU A 27 1.00 -8.62 -6.43
CA GLU A 27 -0.09 -8.88 -7.37
C GLU A 27 -1.43 -9.12 -6.66
N ASP A 28 -1.38 -9.61 -5.42
CA ASP A 28 -2.53 -9.88 -4.57
C ASP A 28 -2.99 -8.65 -3.78
N ILE A 29 -2.32 -7.50 -3.90
CA ILE A 29 -2.68 -6.26 -3.19
C ILE A 29 -3.54 -5.36 -4.08
N ILE A 30 -4.58 -4.76 -3.49
CA ILE A 30 -5.30 -3.62 -4.02
C ILE A 30 -5.12 -2.45 -3.05
N VAL A 31 -4.86 -1.27 -3.63
CA VAL A 31 -4.90 0.00 -2.91
C VAL A 31 -6.04 0.82 -3.49
N GLU A 32 -7.02 1.15 -2.66
CA GLU A 32 -8.18 1.99 -3.01
C GLU A 32 -8.04 3.37 -2.36
N GLY A 33 -8.53 4.41 -3.01
CA GLY A 33 -8.45 5.79 -2.50
C GLY A 33 -7.76 6.71 -3.50
N ASP A 34 -6.77 7.48 -3.04
CA ASP A 34 -5.95 8.32 -3.91
C ASP A 34 -5.17 7.49 -4.95
N GLU A 35 -5.06 8.02 -6.17
CA GLU A 35 -4.50 7.31 -7.33
C GLU A 35 -2.96 7.33 -7.40
N HIS A 36 -2.32 8.28 -6.71
CA HIS A 36 -0.87 8.51 -6.79
C HIS A 36 -0.08 7.62 -5.82
N VAL A 37 -0.07 6.32 -6.12
CA VAL A 37 0.56 5.29 -5.30
C VAL A 37 1.48 4.43 -6.14
N ARG A 38 2.70 4.16 -5.64
CA ARG A 38 3.54 3.09 -6.15
C ARG A 38 3.56 1.91 -5.19
N ILE A 39 3.41 0.72 -5.73
CA ILE A 39 3.43 -0.54 -4.97
C ILE A 39 4.56 -1.40 -5.51
N PHE A 40 5.42 -1.91 -4.63
CA PHE A 40 6.53 -2.78 -5.00
C PHE A 40 6.96 -3.66 -3.84
N GLU A 41 7.67 -4.75 -4.12
CA GLU A 41 8.19 -5.65 -3.10
C GLU A 41 9.61 -5.27 -2.70
N LYS A 42 9.93 -5.42 -1.41
CA LYS A 42 11.28 -5.26 -0.90
C LYS A 42 11.54 -6.26 0.23
N GLY A 43 12.28 -7.32 -0.07
CA GLY A 43 12.51 -8.42 0.88
C GLY A 43 11.18 -9.06 1.30
N ASP A 44 10.97 -9.15 2.60
CA ASP A 44 9.77 -9.71 3.23
C ASP A 44 8.62 -8.70 3.36
N ASP A 45 8.77 -7.48 2.82
CA ASP A 45 7.74 -6.44 2.86
C ASP A 45 7.17 -6.14 1.47
N ILE A 46 5.90 -5.75 1.45
CA ILE A 46 5.28 -5.00 0.37
C ILE A 46 5.27 -3.53 0.76
N ILE A 47 5.79 -2.69 -0.12
CA ILE A 47 5.89 -1.25 0.08
C ILE A 47 4.75 -0.56 -0.67
N VAL A 48 3.98 0.25 0.04
CA VAL A 48 3.01 1.19 -0.54
C VAL A 48 3.57 2.59 -0.34
N LYS A 49 4.01 3.23 -1.43
CA LYS A 49 4.67 4.54 -1.40
C LYS A 49 3.74 5.62 -1.95
N ASN A 50 3.68 6.75 -1.24
CA ASN A 50 3.08 7.98 -1.76
C ASN A 50 3.95 8.55 -2.89
N ASP A 51 3.39 8.60 -4.09
CA ASP A 51 4.01 9.17 -5.30
C ASP A 51 3.33 10.47 -5.76
N ASP A 52 2.44 11.03 -4.94
CA ASP A 52 1.88 12.37 -5.12
C ASP A 52 3.00 13.42 -4.97
N CYS A 53 2.89 14.53 -5.68
CA CYS A 53 3.90 15.60 -5.67
C CYS A 53 3.80 16.54 -4.46
N CYS A 54 2.63 16.59 -3.84
CA CYS A 54 2.13 17.82 -3.25
C CYS A 54 1.42 17.60 -1.90
N ARG A 55 0.87 16.40 -1.65
CA ARG A 55 0.10 16.13 -0.43
C ARG A 55 0.27 14.71 0.12
N SER A 56 -0.18 14.53 1.35
CA SER A 56 -0.44 13.20 1.91
C SER A 56 -1.61 12.56 1.15
N ILE A 57 -1.53 11.24 0.99
CA ILE A 57 -2.60 10.44 0.40
C ILE A 57 -3.31 9.64 1.49
N LYS A 58 -4.59 9.35 1.27
CA LYS A 58 -5.40 8.49 2.11
C LYS A 58 -5.85 7.26 1.32
N VAL A 59 -5.44 6.09 1.79
CA VAL A 59 -5.68 4.83 1.08
C VAL A 59 -6.18 3.72 2.00
N THR A 60 -6.91 2.78 1.42
CA THR A 60 -7.31 1.52 2.03
C THR A 60 -6.64 0.38 1.29
N ILE A 61 -5.98 -0.51 2.02
CA ILE A 61 -5.19 -1.60 1.45
C ILE A 61 -5.89 -2.92 1.74
N ARG A 62 -6.12 -3.70 0.69
CA ARG A 62 -6.88 -4.95 0.70
C ARG A 62 -6.17 -6.02 -0.10
N THR A 63 -6.52 -7.29 0.14
CA THR A 63 -6.17 -8.36 -0.79
C THR A 63 -7.17 -8.45 -1.93
N LYS A 64 -6.70 -8.77 -3.14
CA LYS A 64 -7.49 -9.48 -4.15
C LYS A 64 -7.91 -10.82 -3.54
N ASP A 65 -9.10 -11.29 -3.85
CA ASP A 65 -9.63 -12.54 -3.29
C ASP A 65 -8.64 -13.72 -3.34
#